data_AF-A0A1I1YKF6-F1
#
_entry.id   AF-A0A1I1YKF6-F1
#
_cell.length_a   1.000
_cell.length_b   1.000
_cell.length_c   1.000
_cell.angle_alpha   90.00
_cell.angle_beta   90.00
_cell.angle_gamma   90.00
#
_symmetry.space_group_name_H-M   'P 1'
#
loop_
_entity.id
_entity.type
_entity.pdbx_description
1 polymer ?
#
loop_
_entity_poly.entity_id
_entity_poly.type
_entity_poly.pdbx_seq_one_letter_code
_entity_poly.pdbx_strand_id
1 'polypeptide(L)'
;MRRVAAVALVFGACGEPESAPRAEPPPVPPPVAAAPASMTPDELAETRRKAGFQDGATLEAERAEAREKVARSYVRAHLPAYREVVKALRGNVAEIERAAKRWLRTSDPQRAYERWRGVSRRRADRVAGLYQHVADDGFDGGQTQRLLADAYRRWEELREDLGGEVAADARFSALLVELRDALTAVSRVLDEIEHDEELAAGP
;
A
#
# COMPACT_ATOMS: atom_id res chain seq x y z
N MET A 1 -41.53 40.65 -11.05
CA MET A 1 -41.87 41.36 -9.79
C MET A 1 -40.60 42.04 -9.31
N ARG A 2 -40.54 43.38 -9.37
CA ARG A 2 -40.52 44.32 -8.21
C ARG A 2 -39.33 44.05 -7.27
N ARG A 3 -38.42 44.97 -6.90
CA ARG A 3 -38.26 46.44 -6.95
C ARG A 3 -36.82 46.69 -6.42
N VAL A 4 -35.88 47.41 -7.06
CA VAL A 4 -35.62 48.88 -7.05
C VAL A 4 -35.91 49.48 -5.65
N ALA A 5 -35.01 50.10 -4.89
CA ALA A 5 -34.23 51.33 -5.07
C ALA A 5 -33.56 51.59 -3.67
N ALA A 6 -32.70 52.55 -3.36
CA ALA A 6 -32.27 53.79 -4.00
C ALA A 6 -31.06 54.32 -3.18
N VAL A 7 -30.03 54.87 -3.82
CA VAL A 7 -29.79 56.34 -4.02
C VAL A 7 -29.50 57.03 -2.68
N ALA A 8 -28.24 57.23 -2.31
CA ALA A 8 -27.33 58.33 -2.72
C ALA A 8 -27.73 59.70 -2.15
N LEU A 9 -26.77 60.41 -1.55
CA LEU A 9 -26.57 61.83 -1.81
C LEU A 9 -25.21 62.34 -1.30
N VAL A 10 -24.61 63.12 -2.19
CA VAL A 10 -23.39 63.92 -2.11
C VAL A 10 -23.64 65.22 -1.35
N PHE A 11 -22.58 65.88 -0.88
CA PHE A 11 -22.29 67.33 -0.81
C PHE A 11 -21.42 67.57 0.44
N GLY A 12 -20.39 68.40 0.46
CA GLY A 12 -19.80 69.34 -0.48
C GLY A 12 -18.51 69.91 0.14
N ALA A 13 -17.72 70.62 -0.66
CA ALA A 13 -16.46 71.25 -0.26
C ALA A 13 -16.66 72.53 0.58
N CYS A 14 -15.67 72.83 1.44
CA CYS A 14 -15.00 74.13 1.67
C CYS A 14 -14.56 74.29 3.13
N GLY A 15 -13.26 74.55 3.35
CA GLY A 15 -12.72 75.07 4.61
C GLY A 15 -11.30 74.61 4.94
N GLU A 16 -10.29 75.37 4.52
CA GLU A 16 -9.08 75.63 5.33
C GLU A 16 -9.41 76.79 6.30
N PRO A 17 -8.82 76.92 7.51
CA PRO A 17 -7.36 76.93 7.70
C PRO A 17 -6.81 76.33 9.03
N GLU A 18 -5.47 76.35 9.10
CA GLU A 18 -4.63 76.59 10.30
C GLU A 18 -4.07 75.40 11.11
N SER A 19 -2.84 75.04 10.74
CA SER A 19 -1.67 74.64 11.55
C SER A 19 -1.84 73.78 12.81
N ALA A 20 -1.53 72.48 12.67
CA ALA A 20 -1.09 71.63 13.77
C ALA A 20 0.41 71.28 13.62
N PRO A 21 1.17 71.20 14.73
CA PRO A 21 2.63 71.12 14.73
C PRO A 21 3.13 69.82 14.09
N ARG A 22 4.30 69.91 13.44
CA ARG A 22 5.02 68.81 12.81
C ARG A 22 5.26 67.70 13.85
N ALA A 23 4.53 66.59 13.75
CA ALA A 23 4.79 65.41 14.56
C ALA A 23 6.22 64.92 14.29
N GLU A 24 7.00 64.74 15.36
CA GLU A 24 8.29 64.08 15.28
C GLU A 24 8.10 62.67 14.69
N PRO A 25 9.01 62.22 13.80
CA PRO A 25 8.93 60.87 13.27
C PRO A 25 9.04 59.84 14.41
N PRO A 26 8.31 58.73 14.35
CA PRO A 26 8.36 57.71 15.38
C PRO A 26 9.79 57.17 15.55
N PRO A 27 10.20 56.80 16.77
CA PRO A 27 11.52 56.26 17.01
C PRO A 27 11.73 55.00 16.17
N VAL A 28 12.84 54.99 15.42
CA VAL A 28 13.25 53.85 14.59
C VAL A 28 13.44 52.64 15.51
N PRO A 29 12.84 51.48 15.23
CA PRO A 29 13.07 50.28 16.02
C PRO A 29 14.56 49.93 15.99
N PRO A 30 15.13 49.41 17.10
CA PRO A 30 16.52 49.02 17.12
C PRO A 30 16.78 47.97 16.03
N PRO A 31 17.98 47.96 15.42
CA PRO A 31 18.33 46.99 14.40
C PRO A 31 18.11 45.59 14.98
N VAL A 32 17.34 44.77 14.26
CA VAL A 32 17.17 43.35 14.57
C VAL A 32 18.59 42.77 14.65
N ALA A 33 18.98 42.28 15.84
CA ALA A 33 20.22 41.57 15.99
C ALA A 33 20.26 40.47 14.93
N ALA A 34 21.36 40.39 14.16
CA ALA A 34 21.52 39.39 13.12
C ALA A 34 21.14 38.02 13.71
N ALA A 35 20.25 37.29 13.01
CA ALA A 35 19.89 35.95 13.39
C ALA A 35 21.19 35.15 13.60
N PRO A 36 21.34 34.40 14.71
CA PRO A 36 22.54 33.59 14.93
C PRO A 36 22.73 32.72 13.69
N ALA A 37 23.97 32.62 13.20
CA ALA A 37 24.30 31.86 12.01
C ALA A 37 23.65 30.48 12.11
N SER A 38 22.64 30.23 11.27
CA SER A 38 21.93 28.96 11.26
C SER A 38 22.94 27.90 10.87
N MET A 39 23.24 26.98 11.79
CA MET A 39 24.09 25.83 11.50
C MET A 39 23.59 25.14 10.24
N THR A 40 24.52 24.70 9.40
CA THR A 40 24.18 23.94 8.20
C THR A 40 23.50 22.60 8.58
N PRO A 41 22.71 21.99 7.68
CA PRO A 41 22.05 20.70 7.96
C PRO A 41 23.02 19.61 8.45
N ASP A 42 24.24 19.60 7.92
CA ASP A 42 25.28 18.63 8.28
C ASP A 42 25.87 18.91 9.67
N GLU A 43 26.08 20.18 10.02
CA GLU A 43 26.52 20.58 11.38
C GLU A 43 25.45 20.28 12.43
N LEU A 44 24.17 20.45 12.10
CA LEU A 44 23.06 20.05 12.97
C LEU A 44 23.01 18.52 13.15
N ALA A 45 23.23 17.74 12.09
CA ALA A 45 23.28 16.28 12.16
C ALA A 45 24.48 15.77 12.97
N GLU A 46 25.65 16.40 12.84
CA GLU A 46 26.83 16.07 13.66
C GLU A 46 26.64 16.45 15.14
N THR A 47 26.00 17.60 15.42
CA THR A 47 25.69 18.03 16.79
C THR A 47 24.67 17.11 17.45
N ARG A 48 23.64 16.66 16.71
CA ARG A 48 22.67 15.64 17.17
C ARG A 48 23.36 14.32 17.49
N ARG A 49 24.25 13.84 16.62
CA ARG A 49 25.06 12.63 16.86
C ARG A 49 25.95 12.77 18.10
N LYS A 50 26.66 13.90 18.26
CA LYS A 50 27.50 14.18 19.44
C LYS A 50 26.70 14.28 20.75
N ALA A 51 25.45 14.73 20.68
CA ALA A 51 24.54 14.77 21.83
C ALA A 51 23.83 13.43 22.10
N GLY A 52 24.18 12.35 21.39
CA GLY A 52 23.62 11.01 21.60
C GLY A 52 22.24 10.77 21.01
N PHE A 53 21.73 11.69 20.17
CA PHE A 53 20.49 11.45 19.44
C PHE A 53 20.77 10.47 18.28
N GLN A 54 20.04 9.35 18.27
CA GLN A 54 20.05 8.42 17.15
C GLN A 54 19.61 9.13 15.86
N ASP A 55 20.20 8.73 14.74
CA ASP A 55 19.77 9.21 13.43
C ASP A 55 18.33 8.75 13.15
N GLY A 56 17.55 9.61 12.48
CA GLY A 56 16.15 9.32 12.18
C GLY A 56 15.99 8.07 11.33
N ALA A 57 16.93 7.79 10.43
CA ALA A 57 16.95 6.58 9.62
C ALA A 57 17.11 5.31 10.47
N THR A 58 17.97 5.34 11.50
CA THR A 58 18.17 4.21 12.42
C THR A 58 16.90 3.94 13.21
N LEU A 59 16.26 4.99 13.75
CA LEU A 59 15.01 4.85 14.49
C LEU A 59 13.87 4.29 13.64
N GLU A 60 13.74 4.71 12.38
CA GLU A 60 12.72 4.18 11.49
C GLU A 60 12.99 2.72 11.09
N ALA A 61 14.25 2.33 10.93
CA ALA A 61 14.65 0.95 10.70
C ALA A 61 14.32 0.05 11.90
N GLU A 62 14.68 0.47 13.12
CA GLU A 62 14.37 -0.24 14.36
C GLU A 62 12.84 -0.38 14.55
N ARG A 63 12.07 0.68 14.27
CA ARG A 63 10.61 0.64 14.30
C ARG A 63 10.03 -0.30 13.25
N ALA A 64 10.61 -0.34 12.05
CA ALA A 64 10.18 -1.25 11.00
C ALA A 64 10.44 -2.71 11.37
N GLU A 65 11.59 -3.01 11.95
CA GLU A 65 11.93 -4.35 12.45
C GLU A 65 11.00 -4.79 13.58
N ALA A 66 10.70 -3.90 14.54
CA ALA A 66 9.74 -4.18 15.61
C ALA A 66 8.34 -4.46 15.06
N ARG A 67 7.87 -3.70 14.06
CA ARG A 67 6.60 -3.96 13.37
C ARG A 67 6.61 -5.30 12.65
N GLU A 68 7.70 -5.63 11.94
CA GLU A 68 7.82 -6.90 11.23
C GLU A 68 7.85 -8.09 12.21
N LYS A 69 8.48 -7.97 13.38
CA LYS A 69 8.44 -9.02 14.40
C LYS A 69 7.02 -9.27 14.90
N VAL A 70 6.28 -8.20 15.21
CA VAL A 70 4.86 -8.29 15.60
C VAL A 70 4.01 -8.89 14.46
N ALA A 71 4.29 -8.51 13.21
CA ALA A 71 3.67 -9.05 12.01
C ALA A 71 3.86 -10.57 11.89
N ARG A 72 5.11 -11.03 11.99
CA ARG A 72 5.47 -12.45 11.91
C ARG A 72 4.87 -13.27 13.04
N SER A 73 4.81 -12.73 14.27
CA SER A 73 4.14 -13.41 15.40
C SER A 73 2.65 -13.63 15.14
N TYR A 74 1.95 -12.64 14.59
CA TYR A 74 0.54 -12.81 14.20
C TYR A 74 0.37 -13.84 13.08
N VAL A 75 1.22 -13.80 12.05
CA VAL A 75 1.20 -14.80 10.97
C VAL A 75 1.44 -16.20 11.53
N ARG A 76 2.37 -16.37 12.48
CA ARG A 76 2.62 -17.65 13.17
C ARG A 76 1.37 -18.14 13.88
N ALA A 77 0.66 -17.28 14.60
CA ALA A 77 -0.60 -17.62 15.28
C ALA A 77 -1.70 -18.06 14.29
N HIS A 78 -1.69 -17.56 13.06
CA HIS A 78 -2.67 -17.85 12.01
C HIS A 78 -2.11 -18.73 10.88
N LEU A 79 -0.98 -19.40 11.11
CA LEU A 79 -0.22 -20.13 10.08
C LEU A 79 -1.09 -21.13 9.27
N PRO A 80 -2.02 -21.89 9.89
CA PRO A 80 -2.89 -22.80 9.14
C PRO A 80 -3.78 -22.08 8.11
N ALA A 81 -4.27 -20.87 8.43
CA ALA A 81 -5.11 -20.09 7.53
C ALA A 81 -4.30 -19.62 6.32
N TYR A 82 -3.12 -19.04 6.54
CA TYR A 82 -2.20 -18.64 5.46
C TYR A 82 -1.82 -19.82 4.55
N ARG A 83 -1.49 -20.97 5.14
CA ARG A 83 -1.18 -22.20 4.37
C ARG A 83 -2.36 -22.66 3.53
N GLU A 84 -3.60 -22.57 4.04
CA GLU A 84 -4.80 -22.94 3.28
C GLU A 84 -5.05 -21.99 2.09
N VAL A 85 -4.79 -20.68 2.22
CA VAL A 85 -4.85 -19.75 1.07
C VAL A 85 -3.85 -20.17 0.00
N VAL A 86 -2.58 -20.37 0.38
CA VAL A 86 -1.51 -20.76 -0.57
C VAL A 86 -1.82 -22.10 -1.25
N LYS A 87 -2.32 -23.08 -0.50
CA LYS A 87 -2.74 -24.38 -1.03
C LYS A 87 -3.90 -24.24 -2.02
N ALA A 88 -4.91 -23.45 -1.68
CA ALA A 88 -6.05 -23.19 -2.55
C ALA A 88 -5.64 -22.49 -3.85
N LEU A 89 -4.76 -21.49 -3.77
CA LEU A 89 -4.18 -20.80 -4.93
C LEU A 89 -3.41 -21.79 -5.82
N ARG A 90 -2.47 -22.57 -5.26
CA ARG A 90 -1.72 -23.59 -6.02
C ARG A 90 -2.64 -24.57 -6.74
N GLY A 91 -3.67 -25.06 -6.04
CA GLY A 91 -4.67 -25.96 -6.62
C GLY A 91 -5.44 -25.32 -7.78
N ASN A 92 -5.80 -24.05 -7.65
CA ASN A 92 -6.50 -23.30 -8.70
C ASN A 92 -5.61 -23.08 -9.94
N VAL A 93 -4.35 -22.69 -9.75
CA VAL A 93 -3.35 -22.50 -10.82
C VAL A 93 -3.11 -23.80 -11.59
N ALA A 94 -2.92 -24.92 -10.88
CA ALA A 94 -2.74 -26.23 -11.51
C ALA A 94 -4.00 -26.67 -12.29
N GLU A 95 -5.19 -26.34 -11.79
CA GLU A 95 -6.43 -26.63 -12.50
C GLU A 95 -6.60 -25.77 -13.76
N ILE A 96 -6.30 -24.46 -13.68
CA ILE A 96 -6.32 -23.54 -14.81
C ILE A 96 -5.41 -24.06 -15.92
N GLU A 97 -4.16 -24.41 -15.60
CA GLU A 97 -3.21 -24.93 -16.59
C GLU A 97 -3.75 -26.19 -17.29
N ARG A 98 -4.24 -27.16 -16.51
CA ARG A 98 -4.77 -28.41 -17.06
C ARG A 98 -6.03 -28.18 -17.89
N ALA A 99 -6.92 -27.31 -17.43
CA ALA A 99 -8.16 -26.99 -18.12
C ALA A 99 -7.88 -26.24 -19.42
N ALA A 100 -6.93 -25.31 -19.42
CA ALA A 100 -6.52 -24.55 -20.59
C ALA A 100 -6.02 -25.45 -21.72
N LYS A 101 -5.18 -26.43 -21.39
CA LYS A 101 -4.74 -27.46 -22.34
C LYS A 101 -5.89 -28.32 -22.86
N ARG A 102 -6.93 -28.57 -22.05
CA ARG A 102 -8.10 -29.36 -22.46
C ARG A 102 -9.01 -28.60 -23.40
N TRP A 103 -9.37 -27.35 -23.09
CA TRP A 103 -10.29 -26.59 -23.93
C TRP A 103 -9.66 -26.20 -25.27
N LEU A 104 -8.35 -25.92 -25.31
CA LEU A 104 -7.61 -25.66 -26.56
C LEU A 104 -7.70 -26.82 -27.57
N ARG A 105 -7.85 -28.05 -27.10
CA ARG A 105 -7.95 -29.26 -27.94
C ARG A 105 -9.36 -29.55 -28.46
N THR A 106 -10.34 -28.77 -28.06
CA THR A 106 -11.72 -28.95 -28.53
C THR A 106 -11.93 -28.27 -29.87
N SER A 107 -13.00 -28.62 -30.58
CA SER A 107 -13.35 -27.96 -31.84
C SER A 107 -13.77 -26.49 -31.69
N ASP A 108 -14.14 -26.09 -30.47
CA ASP A 108 -14.55 -24.73 -30.11
C ASP A 108 -13.97 -24.39 -28.73
N PRO A 109 -12.70 -23.94 -28.70
CA PRO A 109 -11.99 -23.66 -27.45
C PRO A 109 -12.67 -22.59 -26.60
N GLN A 110 -13.25 -21.57 -27.21
CA GLN A 110 -13.94 -20.49 -26.51
C GLN A 110 -15.17 -20.99 -25.76
N ARG A 111 -16.02 -21.77 -26.41
CA ARG A 111 -17.20 -22.35 -25.75
C ARG A 111 -16.83 -23.36 -24.67
N ALA A 112 -15.73 -24.09 -24.86
CA ALA A 112 -15.21 -24.99 -23.83
C ALA A 112 -14.68 -24.23 -22.60
N TYR A 113 -13.98 -23.11 -22.81
CA TYR A 113 -13.58 -22.19 -21.74
C TYR A 113 -14.79 -21.60 -21.00
N GLU A 114 -15.82 -21.10 -21.68
CA GLU A 114 -17.00 -20.52 -21.03
C GLU A 114 -17.73 -21.51 -20.13
N ARG A 115 -17.88 -22.77 -20.56
CA ARG A 115 -18.40 -23.85 -19.71
C ARG A 115 -17.54 -24.08 -18.49
N TRP A 116 -16.22 -24.12 -18.66
CA TRP A 116 -15.28 -24.28 -17.54
C TRP A 116 -15.38 -23.09 -16.57
N ARG A 117 -15.44 -21.86 -17.07
CA ARG A 117 -15.55 -20.63 -16.27
C ARG A 117 -16.78 -20.65 -15.37
N GLY A 118 -17.91 -21.12 -15.90
CA GLY A 118 -19.14 -21.28 -15.13
C GLY A 118 -18.99 -22.23 -13.94
N VAL A 119 -18.30 -23.36 -14.12
CA VAL A 119 -18.10 -24.34 -13.04
C VAL A 119 -16.93 -23.98 -12.10
N SER A 120 -15.92 -23.24 -12.59
CA SER A 120 -14.74 -22.86 -11.82
C SER A 120 -14.99 -21.69 -10.87
N ARG A 121 -16.05 -20.91 -11.09
CA ARG A 121 -16.45 -19.77 -10.24
C ARG A 121 -16.47 -20.11 -8.74
N ARG A 122 -17.09 -21.22 -8.34
CA ARG A 122 -17.15 -21.62 -6.91
C ARG A 122 -15.77 -21.83 -6.29
N ARG A 123 -14.80 -22.32 -7.07
CA ARG A 123 -13.42 -22.50 -6.58
C ARG A 123 -12.72 -21.16 -6.41
N ALA A 124 -12.97 -20.23 -7.34
CA ALA A 124 -12.47 -18.87 -7.21
C ALA A 124 -13.07 -18.14 -6.01
N ASP A 125 -14.38 -18.22 -5.83
CA ASP A 125 -15.07 -17.61 -4.67
C ASP A 125 -14.52 -18.17 -3.34
N ARG A 126 -14.19 -19.48 -3.29
CA ARG A 126 -13.52 -20.09 -2.13
C ARG A 126 -12.14 -19.47 -1.87
N VAL A 127 -11.33 -19.29 -2.90
CA VAL A 127 -9.99 -18.68 -2.76
C VAL A 127 -10.13 -17.23 -2.27
N ALA A 128 -11.05 -16.47 -2.85
CA ALA A 128 -11.33 -15.10 -2.44
C ALA A 128 -11.76 -15.02 -0.96
N GLY A 129 -12.68 -15.88 -0.52
CA GLY A 129 -13.11 -15.91 0.88
C GLY A 129 -12.00 -16.31 1.86
N LEU A 130 -11.14 -17.26 1.48
CA LEU A 130 -9.98 -17.63 2.29
C LEU A 130 -8.96 -16.48 2.40
N TYR A 131 -8.72 -15.77 1.30
CA TYR A 131 -7.84 -14.61 1.28
C TYR A 131 -8.42 -13.45 2.10
N GLN A 132 -9.71 -13.14 1.95
CA GLN A 132 -10.41 -12.13 2.74
C GLN A 132 -10.32 -12.44 4.23
N HIS A 133 -10.50 -13.70 4.63
CA HIS A 133 -10.39 -14.09 6.02
C HIS A 133 -9.03 -13.72 6.66
N VAL A 134 -7.92 -13.88 5.92
CA VAL A 134 -6.59 -13.50 6.45
C VAL A 134 -6.26 -12.01 6.25
N ALA A 135 -7.00 -11.31 5.39
CA ALA A 135 -6.77 -9.89 5.09
C ALA A 135 -7.64 -8.93 5.93
N ASP A 136 -8.84 -9.36 6.32
CA ASP A 136 -9.85 -8.52 6.97
C ASP A 136 -9.67 -8.39 8.49
N ASP A 137 -8.70 -9.09 9.08
CA ASP A 137 -8.41 -9.01 10.52
C ASP A 137 -7.80 -7.66 10.96
N GLY A 138 -7.65 -6.69 10.04
CA GLY A 138 -7.21 -5.33 10.32
C GLY A 138 -5.76 -5.21 10.81
N PHE A 139 -5.03 -6.32 10.79
CA PHE A 139 -3.68 -6.43 11.30
C PHE A 139 -2.66 -6.43 10.15
N ASP A 140 -1.58 -5.67 10.31
CA ASP A 140 -0.49 -5.62 9.33
C ASP A 140 0.35 -6.90 9.43
N GLY A 141 0.07 -7.88 8.57
CA GLY A 141 0.87 -9.11 8.45
C GLY A 141 2.24 -8.90 7.76
N GLY A 142 2.67 -7.64 7.61
CA GLY A 142 4.02 -7.26 7.22
C GLY A 142 4.42 -7.79 5.86
N GLN A 143 5.68 -8.17 5.72
CA GLN A 143 6.20 -8.67 4.45
C GLN A 143 5.49 -9.94 3.97
N THR A 144 5.04 -10.81 4.88
CA THR A 144 4.33 -12.05 4.50
C THR A 144 2.99 -11.75 3.86
N GLN A 145 2.20 -10.86 4.47
CA GLN A 145 0.90 -10.45 3.92
C GLN A 145 1.05 -9.74 2.58
N ARG A 146 2.09 -8.92 2.41
CA ARG A 146 2.41 -8.28 1.13
C ARG A 146 2.70 -9.30 0.03
N LEU A 147 3.54 -10.29 0.30
CA LEU A 147 3.84 -11.35 -0.67
C LEU A 147 2.59 -12.16 -1.04
N LEU A 148 1.74 -12.48 -0.05
CA LEU A 148 0.47 -13.17 -0.30
C LEU A 148 -0.49 -12.32 -1.14
N ALA A 149 -0.63 -11.03 -0.82
CA ALA A 149 -1.46 -10.09 -1.57
C ALA A 149 -0.99 -9.94 -3.02
N ASP A 150 0.32 -9.87 -3.25
CA ASP A 150 0.90 -9.83 -4.60
C ASP A 150 0.60 -11.11 -5.39
N ALA A 151 0.75 -12.28 -4.77
CA ALA A 151 0.41 -13.56 -5.40
C ALA A 151 -1.11 -13.67 -5.70
N TYR A 152 -1.95 -13.23 -4.78
CA TYR A 152 -3.41 -13.21 -4.96
C TYR A 152 -3.83 -12.30 -6.11
N ARG A 153 -3.28 -11.07 -6.18
CA ARG A 153 -3.54 -10.13 -7.28
C ARG A 153 -3.14 -10.72 -8.63
N ARG A 154 -1.95 -11.31 -8.74
CA ARG A 154 -1.50 -11.96 -9.99
C ARG A 154 -2.41 -13.11 -10.39
N TRP A 155 -2.97 -13.85 -9.43
CA TRP A 155 -3.96 -14.89 -9.70
C TRP A 155 -5.29 -14.33 -10.22
N GLU A 156 -5.76 -13.19 -9.68
CA GLU A 156 -6.94 -12.49 -10.20
C GLU A 156 -6.70 -11.99 -11.63
N GLU A 157 -5.58 -11.32 -11.88
CA GLU A 157 -5.19 -10.86 -13.22
C GLU A 157 -5.13 -12.02 -14.22
N LEU A 158 -4.50 -13.14 -13.85
CA LEU A 158 -4.48 -14.36 -14.67
C LEU A 158 -5.89 -14.84 -15.01
N ARG A 159 -6.84 -14.78 -14.06
CA ARG A 159 -8.22 -15.25 -14.26
C ARG A 159 -9.01 -14.34 -15.20
N GLU A 160 -8.77 -13.04 -15.15
CA GLU A 160 -9.40 -12.06 -16.04
C GLU A 160 -8.90 -12.24 -17.49
N ASP A 161 -7.63 -12.60 -17.66
CA ASP A 161 -6.98 -12.80 -18.96
C ASP A 161 -7.24 -14.18 -19.59
N LEU A 162 -8.02 -15.07 -18.95
CA LEU A 162 -8.32 -16.39 -19.52
C LEU A 162 -9.25 -16.30 -20.73
N GLY A 163 -8.96 -17.12 -21.74
CA GLY A 163 -9.77 -17.30 -22.93
C GLY A 163 -9.61 -18.68 -23.57
N GLY A 164 -10.41 -18.96 -24.59
CA GLY A 164 -10.40 -20.25 -25.30
C GLY A 164 -9.03 -20.67 -25.84
N GLU A 165 -8.21 -19.72 -26.26
CA GLU A 165 -6.90 -20.04 -26.87
C GLU A 165 -5.71 -19.71 -25.96
N VAL A 166 -5.95 -19.34 -24.70
CA VAL A 166 -4.91 -18.83 -23.78
C VAL A 166 -3.71 -19.78 -23.61
N ALA A 167 -3.92 -21.10 -23.71
CA ALA A 167 -2.84 -22.08 -23.63
C ALA A 167 -1.89 -22.09 -24.83
N ALA A 168 -2.25 -21.45 -25.95
CA ALA A 168 -1.36 -21.26 -27.09
C ALA A 168 -0.47 -20.01 -26.94
N ASP A 169 -0.78 -19.12 -26.00
CA ASP A 169 0.02 -17.94 -25.71
C ASP A 169 1.23 -18.30 -24.82
N ALA A 170 2.43 -17.92 -25.28
CA ALA A 170 3.65 -18.07 -24.51
C ALA A 170 3.61 -17.30 -23.17
N ARG A 171 2.93 -16.15 -23.14
CA ARG A 171 2.77 -15.32 -21.93
C ARG A 171 2.00 -16.07 -20.85
N PHE A 172 1.01 -16.88 -21.21
CA PHE A 172 0.25 -17.68 -20.25
C PHE A 172 1.15 -18.65 -19.47
N SER A 173 2.03 -19.35 -20.16
CA SER A 173 2.97 -20.29 -19.53
C SER A 173 3.96 -19.56 -18.61
N ALA A 174 4.45 -18.39 -19.03
CA ALA A 174 5.32 -17.55 -18.21
C ALA A 174 4.61 -17.06 -16.93
N LEU A 175 3.38 -16.54 -17.05
CA LEU A 175 2.58 -16.10 -15.90
C LEU A 175 2.31 -17.23 -14.90
N LEU A 176 2.03 -18.45 -15.39
CA LEU A 176 1.87 -19.61 -14.52
C LEU A 176 3.16 -19.96 -13.74
N VAL A 177 4.33 -19.80 -14.36
CA VAL A 177 5.62 -20.01 -13.68
C VAL A 177 5.82 -18.94 -12.62
N GLU A 178 5.70 -17.66 -12.98
CA GLU A 178 5.85 -16.55 -12.04
C GLU A 178 4.91 -16.65 -10.84
N LEU A 179 3.65 -17.05 -11.06
CA LEU A 179 2.69 -17.23 -9.99
C LEU A 179 3.06 -18.42 -9.08
N ARG A 180 3.58 -19.52 -9.62
CA ARG A 180 4.09 -20.64 -8.81
C ARG A 180 5.33 -20.24 -8.00
N ASP A 181 6.20 -19.42 -8.57
CA ASP A 181 7.39 -18.91 -7.89
C ASP A 181 7.01 -17.96 -6.75
N ALA A 182 6.06 -17.05 -6.99
CA ALA A 182 5.51 -16.18 -5.95
C ALA A 182 4.88 -17.00 -4.81
N LEU A 183 4.08 -18.02 -5.13
CA LEU A 183 3.50 -18.92 -4.12
C LEU A 183 4.56 -19.76 -3.39
N THR A 184 5.72 -20.01 -4.01
CA THR A 184 6.85 -20.70 -3.38
C THR A 184 7.62 -19.77 -2.44
N ALA A 185 7.79 -18.51 -2.81
CA ALA A 185 8.33 -17.50 -1.91
C ALA A 185 7.45 -17.34 -0.66
N VAL A 186 6.12 -17.27 -0.83
CA VAL A 186 5.20 -17.22 0.32
C VAL A 186 5.32 -18.47 1.19
N SER A 187 5.29 -19.68 0.61
CA SER A 187 5.47 -20.93 1.36
C SER A 187 6.76 -20.94 2.17
N ARG A 188 7.88 -20.50 1.58
CA ARG A 188 9.17 -20.43 2.25
C ARG A 188 9.14 -19.51 3.47
N VAL A 189 8.54 -18.32 3.34
CA VAL A 189 8.43 -17.38 4.47
C VAL A 189 7.55 -17.97 5.57
N LEU A 190 6.46 -18.68 5.23
CA LEU A 190 5.63 -19.37 6.21
C LEU A 190 6.40 -20.50 6.92
N ASP A 191 7.22 -21.26 6.19
CA ASP A 191 8.09 -22.28 6.76
C ASP A 191 9.15 -21.64 7.68
N GLU A 192 9.77 -20.53 7.28
CA GLU A 192 10.70 -19.77 8.12
C GLU A 192 10.04 -19.30 9.41
N ILE A 193 8.82 -18.75 9.34
CA ILE A 193 8.04 -18.32 10.51
C ILE A 193 7.67 -19.48 11.43
N GLU A 194 7.36 -20.66 10.89
CA GLU A 194 7.03 -21.85 11.68
C GLU A 194 8.22 -22.35 12.52
N HIS A 195 9.43 -22.26 11.97
CA HIS A 195 10.65 -22.73 12.62
C HIS A 195 11.40 -21.63 13.37
N ASP A 196 10.85 -20.42 13.43
CA ASP A 196 11.42 -19.27 14.14
C ASP A 196 11.15 -19.36 15.65
N GLU A 197 12.11 -19.90 16.40
CA GLU A 197 12.03 -20.07 17.85
C GLU A 197 11.92 -18.73 18.61
N GLU A 198 12.42 -17.63 18.05
CA GLU A 198 12.32 -16.31 18.68
C GLU A 198 10.89 -15.76 18.66
N LEU A 199 10.06 -16.23 17.73
CA LEU A 199 8.62 -15.96 17.70
C LEU A 199 7.83 -16.90 18.61
N ALA A 200 8.37 -18.08 18.92
CA ALA A 200 7.74 -19.05 19.82
C ALA A 200 7.82 -18.62 21.29
N ALA A 201 8.85 -17.86 21.65
CA ALA A 201 9.09 -17.44 23.03
C ALA A 201 8.08 -16.41 23.56
N GLY A 202 7.42 -15.63 22.68
CA GLY A 202 6.55 -14.52 23.07
C GLY A 202 7.23 -13.51 24.02
N PRO A 203 6.60 -12.38 24.36
CA PRO A 203 6.87 -11.73 25.65
C PRO A 203 6.38 -12.60 26.83
#